data_AF-A0A6C8WGR3-F1
#
_entry.id   AF-A0A6C8WGR3-F1
#
_cell.length_a   1.000
_cell.length_b   1.000
_cell.length_c   1.000
_cell.angle_alpha   90.00
_cell.angle_beta   90.00
_cell.angle_gamma   90.00
#
_symmetry.space_group_name_H-M   'P 1'
#
loop_
_entity.id
_entity.type
_entity.pdbx_description
1 polymer ?
#
loop_
_entity_poly.entity_id
_entity_poly.type
_entity_poly.pdbx_seq_one_letter_code
_entity_poly.pdbx_strand_id
1 'polypeptide(L)'
;MKNLIAELLLKLAQKEEESKELVAQVEALEIIVTAMLRNMAQNEQEMLIRQVEGALEGVKPDASVPDHDTELLRQYVKKLLRHPRR
;
A
#
# COMPACT_ATOMS: atom_id res chain seq x y z
N MET A 1 0.73 -38.66 5.50
CA MET A 1 -0.13 -37.57 6.03
C MET A 1 0.58 -36.66 7.04
N LYS A 2 1.41 -37.15 7.97
CA LYS A 2 2.15 -36.29 8.92
C LYS A 2 3.14 -35.30 8.27
N ASN A 3 3.79 -35.69 7.16
CA ASN A 3 4.73 -34.82 6.44
C ASN A 3 4.04 -33.65 5.71
N LEU A 4 2.79 -33.83 5.28
CA LEU A 4 2.03 -32.80 4.58
C LEU A 4 1.65 -31.65 5.52
N ILE A 5 1.26 -31.97 6.77
CA ILE A 5 0.94 -30.96 7.78
C ILE A 5 2.20 -30.16 8.15
N ALA A 6 3.35 -30.83 8.30
CA ALA A 6 4.62 -30.15 8.58
C ALA A 6 5.06 -29.23 7.44
N GLU A 7 4.93 -29.66 6.18
CA GLU A 7 5.19 -28.79 5.02
C GLU A 7 4.24 -27.60 4.93
N LEU A 8 2.95 -27.79 5.22
CA LEU A 8 1.97 -26.70 5.22
C LEU A 8 2.26 -25.68 6.33
N LEU A 9 2.62 -26.14 7.53
CA LEU A 9 3.00 -25.26 8.63
C LEU A 9 4.29 -24.48 8.31
N LEU A 10 5.27 -25.12 7.68
CA LEU A 10 6.49 -24.43 7.24
C LEU A 10 6.19 -23.37 6.17
N LYS A 11 5.35 -23.68 5.19
CA LYS A 11 4.91 -22.73 4.15
C LYS A 11 4.11 -21.57 4.73
N LEU A 12 3.26 -21.84 5.72
CA LEU A 12 2.51 -20.79 6.44
C LEU A 12 3.46 -19.86 7.20
N ALA A 13 4.43 -20.42 7.93
CA ALA A 13 5.42 -19.62 8.65
C ALA A 13 6.27 -18.76 7.71
N GLN A 14 6.68 -19.30 6.55
CA GLN A 14 7.39 -18.52 5.52
C GLN A 14 6.53 -17.37 4.98
N LYS A 15 5.26 -17.62 4.65
CA LYS A 15 4.33 -16.58 4.20
C LYS A 15 4.06 -15.52 5.26
N GLU A 16 4.00 -15.90 6.53
CA GLU A 16 3.85 -14.94 7.64
C GLU A 16 5.07 -14.04 7.76
N GLU A 17 6.29 -14.58 7.62
CA GLU A 17 7.53 -13.80 7.65
C GLU A 17 7.61 -12.84 6.46
N GLU A 18 7.36 -13.34 5.24
CA GLU A 18 7.30 -12.52 4.01
C GLU A 18 6.26 -11.39 4.15
N SER A 19 5.09 -11.70 4.72
CA SER A 19 4.05 -10.70 4.97
C SER A 19 4.49 -9.63 5.97
N LYS A 20 5.23 -9.99 7.03
CA LYS A 20 5.75 -9.01 8.00
C LYS A 20 6.79 -8.10 7.37
N GLU A 21 7.67 -8.65 6.53
CA GLU A 21 8.66 -7.87 5.80
C GLU A 21 8.00 -6.86 4.86
N LEU A 22 6.99 -7.32 4.09
CA LEU A 22 6.22 -6.43 3.21
C LEU A 22 5.54 -5.30 3.99
N VAL A 23 4.93 -5.61 5.14
CA VAL A 23 4.30 -4.61 6.01
C VAL A 23 5.32 -3.57 6.46
N ALA A 24 6.50 -3.99 6.93
CA ALA A 24 7.55 -3.07 7.35
C ALA A 24 8.03 -2.17 6.21
N GLN A 25 8.16 -2.71 4.99
CA GLN A 25 8.54 -1.92 3.81
C GLN A 25 7.47 -0.88 3.47
N VAL A 26 6.19 -1.27 3.49
CA VAL A 26 5.07 -0.35 3.24
C VAL A 26 5.04 0.76 4.29
N GLU A 27 5.26 0.45 5.56
CA GLU A 27 5.34 1.46 6.63
C GLU A 27 6.52 2.42 6.44
N ALA A 28 7.69 1.92 6.03
CA ALA A 28 8.84 2.78 5.73
C ALA A 28 8.55 3.73 4.56
N LEU A 29 7.90 3.23 3.51
CA LEU A 29 7.46 4.06 2.38
C LEU A 29 6.43 5.11 2.83
N GLU A 30 5.49 4.75 3.69
CA GLU A 30 4.49 5.67 4.24
C GLU A 30 5.15 6.82 5.01
N ILE A 31 6.19 6.54 5.80
CA ILE A 31 6.97 7.54 6.53
C ILE A 31 7.67 8.49 5.57
N ILE A 32 8.32 7.97 4.53
CA ILE A 32 9.05 8.78 3.54
C ILE A 32 8.08 9.69 2.79
N VAL A 33 6.96 9.17 2.30
CA VAL A 33 5.93 9.95 1.61
C VAL A 33 5.35 11.02 2.53
N THR A 34 5.08 10.68 3.78
CA THR A 34 4.61 11.64 4.80
C THR A 34 5.63 12.76 5.00
N ALA A 35 6.92 12.44 5.11
CA ALA A 35 7.98 13.44 5.26
C ALA A 35 8.09 14.34 4.02
N MET A 36 7.97 13.78 2.81
CA MET A 36 7.97 14.56 1.57
C MET A 36 6.80 15.55 1.55
N LEU A 37 5.57 15.08 1.79
CA LEU A 37 4.37 15.92 1.79
C LEU A 37 4.45 17.06 2.80
N ARG A 38 5.02 16.82 3.98
CA ARG A 38 5.18 17.84 5.03
C ARG A 38 6.18 18.94 4.70
N ASN A 39 7.18 18.63 3.88
CA ASN A 39 8.20 19.59 3.47
C ASN A 39 7.81 20.37 2.21
N MET A 40 6.65 20.08 1.62
CA MET A 40 6.13 20.77 0.45
C MET A 40 5.31 22.00 0.85
N ALA A 41 5.29 23.01 -0.04
CA ALA A 41 4.36 24.12 0.10
C ALA A 41 2.91 23.63 -0.13
N GLN A 42 1.94 24.25 0.54
CA GLN A 42 0.55 23.79 0.54
C GLN A 42 -0.08 23.74 -0.87
N ASN A 43 0.29 24.68 -1.74
CA ASN A 43 -0.13 24.70 -3.15
C ASN A 43 0.45 23.54 -3.96
N GLU A 44 1.73 23.21 -3.75
CA GLU A 44 2.40 22.09 -4.42
C GLU A 44 1.83 20.76 -3.91
N GLN A 45 1.56 20.67 -2.61
CA GLN A 45 0.93 19.51 -2.00
C GLN A 45 -0.45 19.26 -2.60
N GLU A 46 -1.33 20.27 -2.66
CA GLU A 46 -2.67 20.13 -3.25
C GLU A 46 -2.61 19.78 -4.75
N MET A 47 -1.65 20.34 -5.49
CA MET A 47 -1.45 20.01 -6.90
C MET A 47 -1.04 18.53 -7.07
N LEU A 48 -0.08 18.06 -6.28
CA LEU A 48 0.36 16.67 -6.28
C LEU A 48 -0.79 15.72 -5.94
N ILE A 49 -1.56 16.05 -4.89
CA ILE A 49 -2.71 15.24 -4.46
C ILE A 49 -3.70 15.07 -5.61
N ARG A 50 -4.07 16.16 -6.30
CA ARG A 50 -5.01 16.10 -7.44
C ARG A 50 -4.46 15.30 -8.61
N GLN A 51 -3.17 15.43 -8.91
CA GLN A 51 -2.53 14.67 -9.98
C GLN A 51 -2.55 13.17 -9.69
N VAL A 52 -2.24 12.77 -8.45
CA VAL A 52 -2.26 11.36 -8.05
C VAL A 52 -3.68 10.82 -8.01
N GLU A 53 -4.63 11.57 -7.45
CA GLU A 53 -6.05 11.18 -7.44
C GLU A 53 -6.59 10.98 -8.86
N GLY A 54 -6.31 11.91 -9.78
CA GLY A 54 -6.72 11.80 -11.18
C GLY A 54 -6.03 10.66 -11.93
N ALA A 55 -4.74 10.41 -11.67
CA ALA A 55 -4.04 9.26 -12.24
C ALA A 55 -4.66 7.93 -11.78
N LEU A 56 -5.04 7.82 -10.50
CA LEU A 56 -5.63 6.62 -9.92
C LEU A 56 -7.04 6.31 -10.43
N GLU A 57 -7.82 7.32 -10.84
CA GLU A 57 -9.14 7.13 -11.45
C GLU A 57 -9.05 6.47 -12.83
N GLY A 58 -7.96 6.72 -13.57
CA GLY A 58 -7.71 6.11 -14.88
C GLY A 58 -7.17 4.67 -14.81
N VAL A 59 -6.74 4.20 -13.64
CA VAL A 59 -6.17 2.85 -13.47
C VAL A 59 -7.30 1.83 -13.44
N LYS A 60 -7.33 0.97 -14.47
CA LYS A 60 -8.09 -0.27 -14.43
C LYS A 60 -7.20 -1.36 -13.84
N PRO A 61 -7.70 -2.16 -12.88
CA PRO A 61 -6.97 -3.32 -12.41
C PRO A 61 -6.70 -4.28 -13.56
N ASP A 62 -5.57 -4.96 -13.49
CA ASP A 62 -5.35 -6.13 -14.32
C ASP A 62 -6.44 -7.17 -14.02
N ALA A 63 -6.83 -7.97 -15.02
CA ALA A 63 -7.88 -8.98 -14.88
C ALA A 63 -7.56 -10.04 -13.80
N SER A 64 -6.30 -10.10 -13.36
CA SER A 64 -5.79 -10.97 -12.31
C SER A 64 -6.00 -10.45 -10.88
N VAL A 65 -6.35 -9.16 -10.71
CA VAL A 65 -6.50 -8.50 -9.41
C VAL A 65 -7.98 -8.28 -9.10
N PRO A 66 -8.49 -8.69 -7.93
CA PRO A 66 -9.85 -8.38 -7.52
C PRO A 66 -10.10 -6.86 -7.51
N ASP A 67 -11.23 -6.43 -8.06
CA ASP A 67 -11.63 -5.02 -8.06
C ASP A 67 -11.67 -4.43 -6.65
N HIS A 68 -12.05 -5.25 -5.66
CA HIS A 68 -12.10 -4.86 -4.25
C HIS A 68 -10.72 -4.45 -3.69
N ASP A 69 -9.68 -5.25 -3.96
CA ASP A 69 -8.33 -4.99 -3.44
C ASP A 69 -7.74 -3.72 -4.07
N THR A 70 -8.06 -3.49 -5.34
CA THR A 70 -7.66 -2.28 -6.07
C THR A 70 -8.34 -1.03 -5.52
N GLU A 71 -9.63 -1.12 -5.21
CA GLU A 71 -10.37 -0.02 -4.59
C GLU A 71 -9.87 0.25 -3.16
N LEU A 72 -9.59 -0.80 -2.38
CA LEU A 72 -9.02 -0.65 -1.05
C LEU A 72 -7.65 0.06 -1.10
N LEU A 73 -6.77 -0.34 -2.02
CA LEU A 73 -5.47 0.32 -2.22
C LEU A 73 -5.64 1.79 -2.63
N ARG A 74 -6.58 2.09 -3.53
CA ARG A 74 -6.89 3.46 -3.96
C ARG A 74 -7.35 4.31 -2.78
N GLN A 75 -8.21 3.78 -1.91
CA GLN A 75 -8.65 4.48 -0.70
C GLN A 75 -7.51 4.71 0.29
N TYR A 76 -6.61 3.73 0.46
CA TYR A 76 -5.41 3.87 1.29
C TYR A 76 -4.51 5.01 0.79
N VAL A 77 -4.22 5.05 -0.51
CA VAL A 77 -3.39 6.11 -1.10
C VAL A 77 -4.05 7.48 -0.91
N LYS A 78 -5.36 7.60 -1.18
CA LYS A 78 -6.12 8.84 -0.93
C LYS A 78 -6.00 9.29 0.54
N LYS A 79 -6.16 8.37 1.48
CA LYS A 79 -6.05 8.65 2.93
C LYS A 79 -4.64 9.12 3.31
N LEU A 80 -3.59 8.46 2.81
CA LEU A 80 -2.21 8.84 3.08
C LEU A 80 -1.90 10.26 2.60
N LEU A 81 -2.36 10.60 1.40
CA LEU A 81 -2.09 11.90 0.77
C LEU A 81 -2.84 13.06 1.45
N ARG A 82 -4.09 12.82 1.88
CA ARG A 82 -4.96 13.83 2.53
C ARG A 82 -4.70 13.95 4.04
N HIS A 83 -4.30 12.86 4.68
CA HIS A 83 -4.06 12.78 6.11
C HIS A 83 -2.75 12.06 6.42
N PRO A 84 -1.60 12.63 6.00
CA PRO A 84 -0.30 12.06 6.32
C PRO A 84 -0.14 11.89 7.84
N ARG A 85 0.42 10.76 8.28
CA ARG A 85 0.54 10.41 9.72
C ARG A 85 1.21 11.52 10.50
N ARG A 86 0.80 11.70 11.77
CA ARG A 86 1.29 12.77 12.67
C ARG A 86 2.73 12.56 13.11
#